data_AF-A0A1M6BXI6-F1
#
_entry.id   AF-A0A1M6BXI6-F1
#
_cell.length_a   1.000
_cell.length_b   1.000
_cell.length_c   1.000
_cell.angle_alpha   90.00
_cell.angle_beta   90.00
_cell.angle_gamma   90.00
#
_symmetry.space_group_name_H-M   'P 1'
#
loop_
_entity.id
_entity.type
_entity.pdbx_description
1 polymer ?
#
loop_
_entity_poly.entity_id
_entity_poly.type
_entity_poly.pdbx_seq_one_letter_code
_entity_poly.pdbx_strand_id
1 'polypeptide(L)'
;MGELSLKKGWSLQQTVLWFMFTATVLGTALLTAYNPIWANVPLNVIPAVLVLLFLKPVFFEKLKLSTLIIMRTLIVFAVAELIPGQTYVNVVMVFLAINILEATFTDLKHKQYFNFVTGLVLAVSVIVLKGTWEGGIYSAHGHTVEATICWIIAYTLWNWIFVTGEFSASISLMHVGILLAPIIGVIITINPGLWLLLRANTLTFGGILQISNKRYFEKSFENEKFEKFIQFTHKNIVQLILMMINLALIAYAFIAIYI
;
A
#
# COMPACT_ATOMS: atom_id res chain seq x y z
N MET A 1 -23.93 -19.72 33.28
CA MET A 1 -23.52 -20.28 31.97
C MET A 1 -22.54 -19.30 31.34
N GLY A 2 -21.25 -19.49 31.62
CA GLY A 2 -20.20 -18.76 30.91
C GLY A 2 -19.90 -19.52 29.64
N GLU A 3 -20.30 -18.98 28.49
CA GLU A 3 -19.73 -19.41 27.22
C GLU A 3 -18.23 -19.12 27.29
N LEU A 4 -17.44 -20.19 27.42
CA LEU A 4 -16.02 -20.12 27.11
C LEU A 4 -15.93 -19.60 25.67
N SER A 5 -15.54 -18.32 25.54
CA SER A 5 -15.06 -17.74 24.31
C SER A 5 -14.03 -18.70 23.70
N LEU A 6 -14.47 -19.44 22.68
CA LEU A 6 -13.62 -20.30 21.89
C LEU A 6 -12.56 -19.39 21.26
N LYS A 7 -11.33 -19.51 21.75
CA LYS A 7 -10.12 -18.83 21.26
C LYS A 7 -10.18 -18.70 19.74
N LYS A 8 -10.52 -17.51 19.21
CA LYS A 8 -10.59 -17.22 17.77
C LYS A 8 -9.17 -17.18 17.19
N GLY A 9 -8.59 -18.36 16.99
CA GLY A 9 -7.49 -18.55 16.05
C GLY A 9 -8.00 -18.45 14.61
N TRP A 10 -7.09 -18.59 13.65
CA TRP A 10 -7.44 -18.69 12.24
C TRP A 10 -8.44 -19.84 12.03
N SER A 11 -9.63 -19.51 11.53
CA SER A 11 -10.52 -20.52 10.96
C SER A 11 -10.10 -20.78 9.52
N LEU A 12 -10.33 -22.00 9.02
CA LEU A 12 -10.05 -22.34 7.62
C LEU A 12 -10.77 -21.36 6.67
N GLN A 13 -12.02 -21.02 6.99
CA GLN A 13 -12.81 -20.06 6.21
C GLN A 13 -12.16 -18.67 6.14
N GLN A 14 -11.65 -18.16 7.27
CA GLN A 14 -10.96 -16.87 7.31
C GLN A 14 -9.67 -16.91 6.47
N THR A 15 -8.88 -17.98 6.59
CA THR A 15 -7.64 -18.16 5.80
C THR A 15 -7.93 -18.20 4.31
N VAL A 16 -8.94 -18.99 3.90
CA VAL A 16 -9.35 -19.11 2.49
C VAL A 16 -9.85 -17.77 1.97
N LEU A 17 -10.68 -17.06 2.74
CA LEU A 17 -11.16 -15.73 2.35
C LEU A 17 -10.03 -14.72 2.19
N TRP A 18 -9.08 -14.69 3.13
CA TRP A 18 -7.93 -13.78 3.08
C TRP A 18 -7.04 -14.08 1.87
N PHE A 19 -6.81 -15.36 1.58
CA PHE A 19 -6.05 -15.78 0.39
C PHE A 19 -6.76 -15.39 -0.90
N MET A 20 -8.06 -15.70 -1.03
CA MET A 20 -8.85 -15.32 -2.21
C MET A 20 -8.88 -13.80 -2.40
N PHE A 21 -9.09 -13.04 -1.33
CA PHE A 21 -9.03 -11.59 -1.36
C PHE A 21 -7.68 -11.09 -1.88
N THR A 22 -6.57 -11.61 -1.33
CA THR A 22 -5.21 -11.22 -1.75
C THR A 22 -4.96 -11.58 -3.21
N ALA A 23 -5.39 -12.76 -3.65
CA ALA A 23 -5.28 -13.22 -5.04
C ALA A 23 -6.11 -12.35 -6.00
N THR A 24 -7.33 -11.95 -5.61
CA THR A 24 -8.16 -11.02 -6.40
C THR A 24 -7.46 -9.67 -6.53
N VAL A 25 -6.97 -9.10 -5.42
CA VAL A 25 -6.26 -7.81 -5.43
C VAL A 25 -5.00 -7.87 -6.30
N LEU A 26 -4.22 -8.95 -6.19
CA LEU A 26 -3.04 -9.18 -7.03
C LEU A 26 -3.41 -9.31 -8.51
N GLY A 27 -4.37 -10.17 -8.85
CA GLY A 27 -4.77 -10.43 -10.23
C GLY A 27 -5.31 -9.16 -10.90
N THR A 28 -6.17 -8.42 -10.21
CA THR A 28 -6.64 -7.12 -10.68
C THR A 28 -5.51 -6.11 -10.82
N ALA A 29 -4.56 -6.07 -9.88
CA ALA A 29 -3.44 -5.14 -9.97
C ALA A 29 -2.51 -5.43 -11.15
N LEU A 30 -2.20 -6.71 -11.44
CA LEU A 30 -1.45 -7.10 -12.63
C LEU A 30 -2.23 -6.74 -13.90
N LEU A 31 -3.51 -7.11 -13.97
CA LEU A 31 -4.35 -6.84 -15.13
C LEU A 31 -4.44 -5.34 -15.44
N THR A 32 -4.69 -4.52 -14.41
CA THR A 32 -4.82 -3.06 -14.51
C THR A 32 -3.48 -2.35 -14.72
N ALA A 33 -2.37 -2.92 -14.25
CA ALA A 33 -1.03 -2.43 -14.53
C ALA A 33 -0.69 -2.52 -16.03
N TYR A 34 -0.96 -3.67 -16.66
CA TYR A 34 -0.64 -3.88 -18.09
C TYR A 34 -1.74 -3.43 -19.05
N ASN A 35 -2.95 -3.12 -18.54
CA ASN A 35 -4.08 -2.63 -19.35
C ASN A 35 -4.67 -1.35 -18.74
N PRO A 36 -3.93 -0.21 -18.82
CA PRO A 36 -4.28 1.05 -18.16
C PRO A 36 -5.56 1.72 -18.69
N ILE A 37 -6.02 1.32 -19.88
CA ILE A 37 -7.33 1.74 -20.42
C ILE A 37 -8.37 0.66 -20.12
N TRP A 38 -8.23 -0.50 -20.77
CA TRP A 38 -9.28 -1.52 -20.82
C TRP A 38 -9.59 -2.22 -19.50
N ALA A 39 -8.63 -2.30 -18.57
CA ALA A 39 -8.88 -2.88 -17.26
C ALA A 39 -8.93 -1.83 -16.16
N ASN A 40 -7.97 -0.90 -16.13
CA ASN A 40 -7.90 0.10 -15.06
C ASN A 40 -9.12 1.03 -15.04
N VAL A 41 -9.68 1.42 -16.19
CA VAL A 41 -10.89 2.24 -16.20
C VAL A 41 -12.10 1.51 -15.58
N PRO A 42 -12.50 0.31 -16.04
CA PRO A 42 -13.65 -0.38 -15.47
C PRO A 42 -13.44 -0.97 -14.08
N LEU A 43 -12.20 -1.29 -13.67
CA LEU A 43 -11.94 -1.96 -12.38
C LEU A 43 -11.47 -1.00 -11.28
N ASN A 44 -10.75 0.07 -11.62
CA ASN A 44 -10.28 1.05 -10.63
C ASN A 44 -11.05 2.37 -10.73
N VAL A 45 -11.09 3.00 -11.91
CA VAL A 45 -11.62 4.37 -12.05
C VAL A 45 -13.13 4.40 -11.81
N ILE A 46 -13.91 3.66 -12.61
CA ILE A 46 -15.38 3.68 -12.50
C ILE A 46 -15.84 3.26 -11.09
N PRO A 47 -15.38 2.13 -10.52
CA PRO A 47 -15.82 1.71 -9.20
C PRO A 47 -15.42 2.71 -8.11
N ALA A 48 -14.23 3.32 -8.19
CA ALA A 48 -13.83 4.36 -7.24
C ALA A 48 -14.74 5.60 -7.30
N VAL A 49 -15.14 6.06 -8.50
CA VAL A 49 -16.13 7.14 -8.65
C VAL A 49 -17.46 6.73 -8.01
N LEU A 50 -17.97 5.54 -8.31
CA LEU A 50 -19.24 5.06 -7.78
C LEU A 50 -19.20 5.00 -6.24
N VAL A 51 -18.12 4.49 -5.65
CA VAL A 51 -17.92 4.47 -4.20
C VAL A 51 -17.94 5.89 -3.61
N LEU A 52 -17.21 6.84 -4.22
CA LEU A 52 -17.14 8.22 -3.75
C LEU A 52 -18.49 8.96 -3.83
N LEU A 53 -19.30 8.67 -4.86
CA LEU A 53 -20.61 9.30 -5.05
C LEU A 53 -21.71 8.69 -4.17
N PHE A 54 -21.74 7.35 -4.06
CA PHE A 54 -22.90 6.66 -3.50
C PHE A 54 -22.71 6.15 -2.07
N LEU A 55 -21.48 5.84 -1.63
CA LEU A 55 -21.25 5.19 -0.34
C LEU A 55 -20.88 6.15 0.80
N LYS A 56 -20.80 7.46 0.52
CA LYS A 56 -20.49 8.52 1.51
C LYS A 56 -19.38 8.12 2.49
N PRO A 57 -18.18 7.76 1.99
CA PRO A 57 -17.07 7.34 2.84
C PRO A 57 -16.69 8.42 3.86
N VAL A 58 -16.11 7.99 4.98
CA VAL A 58 -15.59 8.93 5.98
C VAL A 58 -14.46 9.78 5.39
N PHE A 59 -14.17 10.94 5.99
CA PHE A 59 -13.25 11.93 5.42
C PHE A 59 -11.90 11.33 4.98
N PHE A 60 -11.27 10.50 5.82
CA PHE A 60 -9.99 9.88 5.52
C PHE A 60 -10.07 8.92 4.31
N GLU A 61 -11.08 8.04 4.29
CA GLU A 61 -11.35 7.12 3.17
C GLU A 61 -11.61 7.90 1.86
N LYS A 62 -12.36 9.00 1.95
CA LYS A 62 -12.64 9.89 0.81
C LYS A 62 -11.36 10.54 0.28
N LEU A 63 -10.51 11.08 1.15
CA LEU A 63 -9.25 11.72 0.78
C LEU A 63 -8.30 10.72 0.11
N LYS A 64 -8.13 9.53 0.68
CA LYS A 64 -7.27 8.49 0.12
C LYS A 64 -7.77 8.01 -1.25
N LEU A 65 -9.04 7.65 -1.36
CA LEU A 65 -9.59 7.13 -2.62
C LEU A 65 -9.61 8.20 -3.72
N SER A 66 -9.90 9.47 -3.39
CA SER A 66 -9.84 10.58 -4.35
C SER A 66 -8.42 10.84 -4.85
N THR A 67 -7.41 10.76 -3.99
CA THR A 67 -6.01 10.90 -4.41
C THR A 67 -5.59 9.78 -5.36
N LEU A 68 -5.98 8.55 -5.05
CA LEU A 68 -5.66 7.37 -5.85
C LEU A 68 -6.33 7.40 -7.22
N ILE A 69 -7.62 7.75 -7.28
CA ILE A 69 -8.34 7.79 -8.55
C ILE A 69 -7.76 8.85 -9.49
N ILE A 70 -7.31 10.01 -9.00
CA ILE A 70 -6.66 11.02 -9.85
C ILE A 70 -5.47 10.39 -10.58
N MET A 71 -4.59 9.67 -9.88
CA MET A 71 -3.44 9.01 -10.53
C MET A 71 -3.87 7.89 -11.49
N ARG A 72 -4.94 7.14 -11.17
CA ARG A 72 -5.49 6.09 -12.06
C ARG A 72 -6.20 6.66 -13.29
N THR A 73 -6.68 7.90 -13.21
CA THR A 73 -7.26 8.61 -14.35
C THR A 73 -6.15 9.23 -15.20
N LEU A 74 -5.15 9.87 -14.59
CA LEU A 74 -4.04 10.51 -15.31
C LEU A 74 -3.21 9.55 -16.18
N ILE A 75 -3.03 8.29 -15.76
CA ILE A 75 -2.32 7.30 -16.59
C ILE A 75 -3.02 7.06 -17.93
N VAL A 76 -4.36 7.17 -18.00
CA VAL A 76 -5.12 7.02 -19.25
C VAL A 76 -4.72 8.11 -20.25
N PHE A 77 -4.56 9.35 -19.77
CA PHE A 77 -4.10 10.46 -20.60
C PHE A 77 -2.65 10.27 -21.05
N ALA A 78 -1.78 9.71 -20.21
CA ALA A 78 -0.40 9.41 -20.58
C ALA A 78 -0.31 8.34 -21.67
N VAL A 79 -1.12 7.29 -21.56
CA VAL A 79 -1.17 6.19 -22.54
C VAL A 79 -1.81 6.63 -23.86
N ALA A 80 -2.79 7.53 -23.79
CA ALA A 80 -3.40 8.16 -24.97
C ALA A 80 -2.54 9.27 -25.59
N GLU A 81 -1.29 9.43 -25.13
CA GLU A 81 -0.33 10.45 -25.60
C GLU A 81 -0.82 11.90 -25.46
N LEU A 82 -1.82 12.14 -24.60
CA LEU A 82 -2.35 13.47 -24.30
C LEU A 82 -1.46 14.24 -23.31
N ILE A 83 -0.66 13.51 -22.52
CA ILE A 83 0.41 14.07 -21.68
C ILE A 83 1.69 13.25 -21.88
N PRO A 84 2.88 13.87 -21.80
CA PRO A 84 4.13 13.11 -21.86
C PRO A 84 4.19 12.10 -20.71
N GLY A 85 4.44 10.83 -21.04
CA GLY A 85 4.45 9.75 -20.05
C GLY A 85 5.45 9.99 -18.91
N GLN A 86 6.63 10.54 -19.21
CA GLN A 86 7.61 10.87 -18.16
C GLN A 86 7.11 11.96 -17.21
N THR A 87 6.35 12.94 -17.70
CA THR A 87 5.71 13.95 -16.85
C THR A 87 4.73 13.31 -15.88
N TYR A 88 3.92 12.36 -16.35
CA TYR A 88 3.04 11.57 -15.49
C TYR A 88 3.84 10.82 -14.40
N VAL A 89 4.95 10.17 -14.77
CA VAL A 89 5.78 9.44 -13.79
C VAL A 89 6.39 10.38 -12.75
N ASN A 90 6.86 11.56 -13.15
CA ASN A 90 7.37 12.55 -12.21
C ASN A 90 6.29 12.99 -11.21
N VAL A 91 5.05 13.17 -11.67
CA VAL A 91 3.90 13.46 -10.79
C VAL A 91 3.64 12.29 -9.83
N VAL A 92 3.70 11.04 -10.30
CA VAL A 92 3.56 9.85 -9.43
C VAL A 92 4.61 9.84 -8.32
N MET A 93 5.87 10.19 -8.62
CA MET A 93 6.93 10.25 -7.61
C MET A 93 6.65 11.32 -6.54
N VAL A 94 6.13 12.48 -6.94
CA VAL A 94 5.72 13.53 -6.00
C VAL A 94 4.54 13.05 -5.14
N PHE A 95 3.53 12.43 -5.75
CA PHE A 95 2.37 11.90 -5.02
C PHE A 95 2.72 10.74 -4.09
N LEU A 96 3.76 9.95 -4.40
CA LEU A 96 4.31 8.95 -3.50
C LEU A 96 4.85 9.62 -2.22
N ALA A 97 5.69 10.65 -2.36
CA ALA A 97 6.20 11.40 -1.21
C ALA A 97 5.07 12.04 -0.39
N ILE A 98 4.08 12.65 -1.05
CA ILE A 98 2.90 13.21 -0.38
C ILE A 98 2.12 12.12 0.37
N ASN A 99 1.91 10.95 -0.24
CA ASN A 99 1.18 9.85 0.39
C ASN A 99 1.89 9.32 1.64
N ILE A 100 3.22 9.25 1.59
CA ILE A 100 4.06 8.89 2.75
C ILE A 100 3.91 9.95 3.83
N LEU A 101 4.04 11.24 3.49
CA LEU A 101 3.93 12.35 4.45
C LEU A 101 2.55 12.42 5.10
N GLU A 102 1.46 12.23 4.34
CA GLU A 102 0.10 12.23 4.86
C GLU A 102 -0.07 11.16 5.95
N ALA A 103 0.38 9.93 5.69
CA ALA A 103 0.35 8.85 6.66
C ALA A 103 1.31 9.10 7.84
N THR A 104 2.48 9.67 7.58
CA THR A 104 3.46 10.06 8.61
C THR A 104 2.84 11.07 9.59
N PHE A 105 2.18 12.13 9.11
CA PHE A 105 1.52 13.09 9.99
C PHE A 105 0.32 12.50 10.74
N THR A 106 -0.32 11.47 10.18
CA THR A 106 -1.35 10.71 10.89
C THR A 106 -0.75 9.85 12.00
N ASP A 107 0.42 9.26 11.81
CA ASP A 107 1.15 8.55 12.88
C ASP A 107 1.46 9.47 14.07
N LEU A 108 1.83 10.72 13.80
CA LEU A 108 2.05 11.73 14.86
C LEU A 108 0.78 11.96 15.69
N LYS A 109 -0.39 12.06 15.04
CA LYS A 109 -1.69 12.21 15.74
C LYS A 109 -2.01 11.00 16.61
N HIS A 110 -1.62 9.81 16.16
CA HIS A 110 -1.78 8.55 16.89
C HIS A 110 -0.62 8.27 17.88
N LYS A 111 0.28 9.24 18.11
CA LYS A 111 1.43 9.13 19.04
C LYS A 111 2.41 8.00 18.68
N GLN A 112 2.46 7.59 17.41
CA GLN A 112 3.41 6.59 16.91
C GLN A 112 4.74 7.25 16.52
N TYR A 113 5.45 7.79 17.52
CA TYR A 113 6.62 8.66 17.27
C TYR A 113 7.77 7.96 16.52
N PHE A 114 8.01 6.67 16.78
CA PHE A 114 9.06 5.92 16.07
C PHE A 114 8.73 5.76 14.58
N ASN A 115 7.47 5.45 14.25
CA ASN A 115 7.02 5.34 12.86
C ASN A 115 6.91 6.71 12.16
N PHE A 116 6.63 7.77 12.93
CA PHE A 116 6.70 9.14 12.43
C PHE A 116 8.12 9.50 11.96
N VAL A 117 9.15 9.22 12.77
CA VAL A 117 10.54 9.50 12.41
C VAL A 117 10.97 8.74 11.16
N THR A 118 10.69 7.44 11.08
CA THR A 118 10.99 6.65 9.87
C THR A 118 10.22 7.17 8.65
N GLY A 119 8.96 7.57 8.83
CA GLY A 119 8.12 8.11 7.76
C GLY A 119 8.69 9.39 7.14
N LEU A 120 9.23 10.30 7.95
CA LEU A 120 9.90 11.51 7.45
C LEU A 120 11.13 11.17 6.61
N VAL A 121 11.98 10.27 7.11
CA VAL A 121 13.20 9.84 6.39
C VAL A 121 12.84 9.08 5.11
N LEU A 122 11.80 8.24 5.16
CA LEU A 122 11.30 7.51 4.01
C LEU A 122 10.74 8.46 2.93
N ALA A 123 9.98 9.50 3.33
CA ALA A 123 9.47 10.49 2.38
C ALA A 123 10.60 11.24 1.65
N VAL A 124 11.66 11.63 2.38
CA VAL A 124 12.85 12.24 1.78
C VAL A 124 13.54 11.24 0.85
N SER A 125 13.63 9.97 1.24
CA SER A 125 14.30 8.94 0.44
C SER A 125 13.65 8.67 -0.92
N VAL A 126 12.44 9.16 -1.20
CA VAL A 126 11.84 9.06 -2.55
C VAL A 126 12.76 9.65 -3.63
N ILE A 127 13.63 10.62 -3.29
CA ILE A 127 14.60 11.20 -4.23
C ILE A 127 15.65 10.21 -4.75
N VAL A 128 15.86 9.08 -4.05
CA VAL A 128 16.82 8.05 -4.48
C VAL A 128 16.23 7.13 -5.56
N LEU A 129 14.90 7.21 -5.76
CA LEU A 129 14.20 6.44 -6.78
C LEU A 129 14.12 7.23 -8.09
N LYS A 130 14.48 6.57 -9.18
CA LYS A 130 14.27 7.05 -10.55
C LYS A 130 13.01 6.42 -11.13
N GLY A 131 12.00 7.25 -11.35
CA GLY A 131 10.80 6.86 -12.09
C GLY A 131 11.04 6.91 -13.60
N THR A 132 10.64 5.87 -14.32
CA THR A 132 10.78 5.77 -15.79
C THR A 132 9.45 5.42 -16.44
N TRP A 133 9.11 6.13 -17.53
CA TRP A 133 8.01 5.75 -18.41
C TRP A 133 8.46 4.73 -19.46
N GLU A 134 7.71 3.63 -19.61
CA GLU A 134 8.08 2.49 -20.46
C GLU A 134 7.05 2.25 -21.57
N GLY A 135 6.39 3.30 -22.07
CA GLY A 135 5.53 3.20 -23.25
C GLY A 135 4.19 2.50 -23.00
N GLY A 136 3.61 2.70 -21.82
CA GLY A 136 2.29 2.15 -21.44
C GLY A 136 2.22 1.75 -19.97
N ILE A 137 3.37 1.46 -19.38
CA ILE A 137 3.57 1.24 -17.96
C ILE A 137 4.66 2.17 -17.42
N TYR A 138 4.86 2.17 -16.11
CA TYR A 138 5.96 2.89 -15.47
C TYR A 138 6.62 2.02 -14.40
N SER A 139 7.89 2.31 -14.15
CA SER A 139 8.71 1.67 -13.14
C SER A 139 9.37 2.71 -12.24
N ALA A 140 9.79 2.30 -11.04
CA ALA A 140 10.57 3.11 -10.12
C ALA A 140 11.68 2.28 -9.50
N HIS A 141 12.94 2.67 -9.74
CA HIS A 141 14.11 1.91 -9.31
C HIS A 141 15.05 2.77 -8.47
N GLY A 142 15.67 2.17 -7.46
CA GLY A 142 16.88 2.73 -6.86
C GLY A 142 18.08 2.63 -7.81
N HIS A 143 19.24 3.09 -7.38
CA HIS A 143 20.47 3.02 -8.19
C HIS A 143 20.83 1.59 -8.59
N THR A 144 20.65 0.65 -7.67
CA THR A 144 20.81 -0.80 -7.89
C THR A 144 19.52 -1.56 -7.60
N VAL A 145 19.47 -2.84 -7.99
CA VAL A 145 18.35 -3.73 -7.68
C VAL A 145 18.23 -3.93 -6.17
N GLU A 146 19.34 -4.10 -5.47
CA GLU A 146 19.40 -4.25 -4.02
C GLU A 146 18.86 -3.00 -3.32
N ALA A 147 19.26 -1.80 -3.79
CA ALA A 147 18.75 -0.53 -3.28
C ALA A 147 17.23 -0.44 -3.44
N THR A 148 16.71 -0.89 -4.59
CA THR A 148 15.27 -0.95 -4.86
C THR A 148 14.57 -1.90 -3.88
N ILE A 149 15.12 -3.09 -3.66
CA ILE A 149 14.57 -4.10 -2.73
C ILE A 149 14.59 -3.57 -1.29
N CYS A 150 15.69 -2.99 -0.83
CA CYS A 150 15.80 -2.38 0.49
C CYS A 150 14.76 -1.28 0.70
N TRP A 151 14.56 -0.42 -0.31
CA TRP A 151 13.55 0.63 -0.26
C TRP A 151 12.11 0.07 -0.18
N ILE A 152 11.81 -0.97 -0.95
CA ILE A 152 10.51 -1.66 -0.92
C ILE A 152 10.23 -2.27 0.47
N ILE A 153 11.22 -2.92 1.07
CA ILE A 153 11.09 -3.50 2.41
C ILE A 153 10.88 -2.39 3.45
N ALA A 154 11.70 -1.33 3.39
CA ALA A 154 11.57 -0.15 4.26
C ALA A 154 10.16 0.46 4.20
N TYR A 155 9.67 0.72 2.98
CA TYR A 155 8.31 1.21 2.77
C TYR A 155 7.27 0.27 3.34
N THR A 156 7.38 -1.03 3.04
CA THR A 156 6.37 -2.01 3.45
C THR A 156 6.30 -2.13 4.98
N LEU A 157 7.45 -2.16 5.66
CA LEU A 157 7.52 -2.19 7.12
C LEU A 157 6.91 -0.93 7.74
N TRP A 158 7.28 0.25 7.24
CA TRP A 158 6.73 1.52 7.72
C TRP A 158 5.22 1.60 7.49
N ASN A 159 4.75 1.22 6.29
CA ASN A 159 3.34 1.32 5.92
C ASN A 159 2.48 0.30 6.67
N TRP A 160 3.04 -0.86 7.01
CA TRP A 160 2.40 -1.86 7.87
C TRP A 160 2.11 -1.30 9.27
N ILE A 161 3.10 -0.67 9.90
CA ILE A 161 2.91 -0.07 11.23
C ILE A 161 1.85 1.03 11.18
N PHE A 162 1.94 1.94 10.21
CA PHE A 162 0.92 2.97 9.96
C PHE A 162 -0.49 2.36 9.87
N VAL A 163 -0.69 1.37 9.00
CA VAL A 163 -1.98 0.70 8.79
C VAL A 163 -2.53 0.14 10.11
N THR A 164 -1.69 -0.54 10.89
CA THR A 164 -2.14 -1.20 12.12
C THR A 164 -2.48 -0.27 13.27
N GLY A 165 -2.01 0.99 13.23
CA GLY A 165 -2.41 1.98 14.20
C GLY A 165 -3.50 2.94 13.72
N GLU A 166 -3.75 3.01 12.41
CA GLU A 166 -4.89 3.76 11.83
C GLU A 166 -6.18 2.93 11.84
N PHE A 167 -6.09 1.64 11.55
CA PHE A 167 -7.25 0.79 11.31
C PHE A 167 -7.48 -0.25 12.42
N SER A 168 -8.70 -0.77 12.49
CA SER A 168 -9.01 -1.93 13.36
C SER A 168 -8.17 -3.15 12.97
N ALA A 169 -8.00 -4.10 13.90
CA ALA A 169 -7.23 -5.32 13.62
C ALA A 169 -7.77 -6.10 12.40
N SER A 170 -9.09 -6.19 12.24
CA SER A 170 -9.70 -6.86 11.08
C SER A 170 -9.37 -6.18 9.75
N ILE A 171 -9.48 -4.85 9.69
CA ILE A 171 -9.15 -4.08 8.48
C ILE A 171 -7.63 -4.07 8.23
N SER A 172 -6.83 -4.09 9.29
CA SER A 172 -5.38 -4.25 9.18
C SER A 172 -5.01 -5.61 8.58
N LEU A 173 -5.73 -6.68 8.93
CA LEU A 173 -5.49 -8.02 8.36
C LEU A 173 -5.76 -8.03 6.86
N MET A 174 -6.84 -7.37 6.43
CA MET A 174 -7.12 -7.16 5.01
C MET A 174 -5.98 -6.41 4.31
N HIS A 175 -5.44 -5.36 4.94
CA HIS A 175 -4.31 -4.60 4.40
C HIS A 175 -3.01 -5.40 4.33
N VAL A 176 -2.80 -6.44 5.17
CA VAL A 176 -1.68 -7.37 4.96
C VAL A 176 -1.77 -7.99 3.57
N GLY A 177 -2.97 -8.38 3.13
CA GLY A 177 -3.19 -8.89 1.77
C GLY A 177 -2.90 -7.84 0.70
N ILE A 178 -3.35 -6.60 0.91
CA ILE A 178 -3.10 -5.47 0.00
C ILE A 178 -1.59 -5.15 -0.11
N LEU A 179 -0.85 -5.21 1.01
CA LEU A 179 0.60 -4.95 1.05
C LEU A 179 1.42 -6.10 0.49
N LEU A 180 0.95 -7.34 0.67
CA LEU A 180 1.62 -8.53 0.16
C LEU A 180 1.44 -8.69 -1.35
N ALA A 181 0.28 -8.34 -1.89
CA ALA A 181 -0.02 -8.44 -3.32
C ALA A 181 1.06 -7.80 -4.24
N PRO A 182 1.49 -6.54 -4.08
CA PRO A 182 2.52 -5.97 -4.95
C PRO A 182 3.88 -6.67 -4.81
N ILE A 183 4.21 -7.21 -3.63
CA ILE A 183 5.46 -7.99 -3.43
C ILE A 183 5.38 -9.31 -4.22
N ILE A 184 4.25 -10.02 -4.14
CA ILE A 184 4.04 -11.24 -4.94
C ILE A 184 4.09 -10.90 -6.43
N GLY A 185 3.48 -9.80 -6.87
CA GLY A 185 3.51 -9.38 -8.27
C GLY A 185 4.93 -9.05 -8.76
N VAL A 186 5.76 -8.43 -7.94
CA VAL A 186 7.19 -8.23 -8.23
C VAL A 186 7.94 -9.56 -8.37
N ILE A 187 7.66 -10.54 -7.51
CA ILE A 187 8.30 -11.86 -7.57
C ILE A 187 7.88 -12.59 -8.86
N ILE A 188 6.58 -12.56 -9.21
CA ILE A 188 6.06 -13.17 -10.43
C ILE A 188 6.68 -12.54 -11.68
N THR A 189 6.84 -11.22 -11.68
CA THR A 189 7.38 -10.48 -12.83
C THR A 189 8.91 -10.41 -12.84
N ILE A 190 9.56 -10.81 -11.75
CA ILE A 190 11.02 -10.72 -11.53
C ILE A 190 11.50 -9.27 -11.77
N ASN A 191 10.68 -8.28 -11.42
CA ASN A 191 10.99 -6.88 -11.64
C ASN A 191 10.57 -6.01 -10.45
N PRO A 192 11.49 -5.66 -9.55
CA PRO A 192 11.18 -4.80 -8.40
C PRO A 192 10.79 -3.37 -8.80
N GLY A 193 11.15 -2.91 -10.00
CA GLY A 193 10.72 -1.60 -10.51
C GLY A 193 9.22 -1.44 -10.64
N LEU A 194 8.51 -2.54 -10.87
CA LEU A 194 7.05 -2.54 -11.01
C LEU A 194 6.33 -2.43 -9.65
N TRP A 195 7.07 -2.49 -8.53
CA TRP A 195 6.46 -2.46 -7.21
C TRP A 195 5.56 -1.24 -7.02
N LEU A 196 6.00 -0.04 -7.43
CA LEU A 196 5.20 1.18 -7.24
C LEU A 196 3.91 1.16 -8.06
N LEU A 197 3.98 0.71 -9.31
CA LEU A 197 2.83 0.52 -10.19
C LEU A 197 1.83 -0.47 -9.58
N LEU A 198 2.32 -1.63 -9.13
CA LEU A 198 1.49 -2.66 -8.51
C LEU A 198 0.93 -2.18 -7.17
N ARG A 199 1.71 -1.47 -6.36
CA ARG A 199 1.28 -0.92 -5.08
C ARG A 199 0.14 0.09 -5.27
N ALA A 200 0.24 0.97 -6.26
CA ALA A 200 -0.82 1.93 -6.57
C ALA A 200 -2.13 1.24 -7.00
N ASN A 201 -2.04 0.19 -7.82
CA ASN A 201 -3.22 -0.56 -8.27
C ASN A 201 -3.83 -1.41 -7.14
N THR A 202 -3.02 -2.13 -6.37
CA THR A 202 -3.49 -2.92 -5.22
C THR A 202 -4.12 -2.04 -4.15
N LEU A 203 -3.57 -0.84 -3.89
CA LEU A 203 -4.16 0.11 -2.94
C LEU A 203 -5.51 0.63 -3.42
N THR A 204 -5.60 1.01 -4.70
CA THR A 204 -6.84 1.55 -5.27
C THR A 204 -7.95 0.51 -5.22
N PHE A 205 -7.71 -0.69 -5.76
CA PHE A 205 -8.71 -1.73 -5.81
C PHE A 205 -9.05 -2.29 -4.41
N GLY A 206 -8.03 -2.49 -3.56
CA GLY A 206 -8.23 -2.89 -2.18
C GLY A 206 -9.05 -1.87 -1.39
N GLY A 207 -8.81 -0.57 -1.61
CA GLY A 207 -9.59 0.52 -1.00
C GLY A 207 -11.06 0.54 -1.47
N ILE A 208 -11.31 0.32 -2.76
CA ILE A 208 -12.68 0.16 -3.30
C ILE A 208 -13.41 -0.97 -2.57
N LEU A 209 -12.77 -2.15 -2.46
CA LEU A 209 -13.37 -3.30 -1.77
C LEU A 209 -13.61 -3.00 -0.30
N GLN A 210 -12.64 -2.38 0.38
CA GLN A 210 -12.74 -2.02 1.80
C GLN A 210 -13.96 -1.14 2.05
N ILE A 211 -14.05 -0.03 1.33
CA ILE A 211 -15.09 0.98 1.56
C ILE A 211 -16.45 0.39 1.19
N SER A 212 -16.52 -0.38 0.11
CA SER A 212 -17.77 -1.00 -0.35
C SER A 212 -18.31 -2.06 0.59
N ASN A 213 -17.43 -2.80 1.27
CA ASN A 213 -17.81 -3.97 2.06
C ASN A 213 -17.25 -3.94 3.49
N LYS A 214 -17.07 -2.74 4.06
CA LYS A 214 -16.37 -2.53 5.34
C LYS A 214 -16.85 -3.45 6.46
N ARG A 215 -18.16 -3.47 6.71
CA ARG A 215 -18.78 -4.30 7.76
C ARG A 215 -18.55 -5.80 7.56
N TYR A 216 -18.56 -6.26 6.31
CA TYR A 216 -18.31 -7.66 5.99
C TYR A 216 -16.87 -8.03 6.34
N PHE A 217 -15.89 -7.21 5.93
CA PHE A 217 -14.49 -7.46 6.23
C PHE A 217 -14.15 -7.31 7.72
N GLU A 218 -14.72 -6.32 8.41
CA GLU A 218 -14.56 -6.16 9.86
C GLU A 218 -14.97 -7.42 10.62
N LYS A 219 -16.11 -8.01 10.25
CA LYS A 219 -16.62 -9.24 10.88
C LYS A 219 -15.84 -10.48 10.43
N SER A 220 -15.51 -10.59 9.15
CA SER A 220 -14.90 -11.80 8.59
C SER A 220 -13.43 -11.96 8.95
N PHE A 221 -12.72 -10.84 9.18
CA PHE A 221 -11.31 -10.81 9.54
C PHE A 221 -11.04 -10.54 11.02
N GLU A 222 -12.06 -10.64 11.87
CA GLU A 222 -11.90 -10.58 13.32
C GLU A 222 -11.00 -11.75 13.80
N ASN A 223 -9.88 -11.42 14.44
CA ASN A 223 -8.87 -12.40 14.84
C ASN A 223 -8.09 -11.92 16.08
N GLU A 224 -8.35 -12.53 17.23
CA GLU A 224 -7.73 -12.14 18.51
C GLU A 224 -6.21 -12.37 18.53
N LYS A 225 -5.71 -13.40 17.84
CA LYS A 225 -4.26 -13.67 17.77
C LYS A 225 -3.55 -12.56 17.01
N PHE A 226 -4.15 -12.12 15.91
CA PHE A 226 -3.64 -11.03 15.11
C PHE A 226 -3.72 -9.69 15.85
N GLU A 227 -4.80 -9.45 16.60
CA GLU A 227 -4.90 -8.27 17.47
C GLU A 227 -3.80 -8.26 18.53
N LYS A 228 -3.54 -9.38 19.21
CA LYS A 228 -2.42 -9.52 20.16
C LYS A 228 -1.06 -9.31 19.49
N PHE A 229 -0.91 -9.77 18.25
CA PHE A 229 0.30 -9.54 17.46
C PHE A 229 0.50 -8.05 17.18
N ILE A 230 -0.55 -7.32 16.79
CA ILE A 230 -0.52 -5.87 16.62
C ILE A 230 -0.14 -5.18 17.95
N GLN A 231 -0.78 -5.54 19.06
CA GLN A 231 -0.44 -4.97 20.36
C GLN A 231 1.02 -5.22 20.75
N PHE A 232 1.58 -6.39 20.40
CA PHE A 232 2.99 -6.68 20.59
C PHE A 232 3.89 -5.81 19.71
N THR A 233 3.58 -5.66 18.42
CA THR A 233 4.39 -4.85 17.51
C THR A 233 4.39 -3.38 17.88
N HIS A 234 3.31 -2.89 18.51
CA HIS A 234 3.18 -1.50 18.98
C HIS A 234 3.87 -1.20 20.32
N LYS A 235 4.56 -2.16 20.95
CA LYS A 235 5.38 -1.89 22.13
C LYS A 235 6.57 -1.00 21.75
N ASN A 236 6.88 -0.01 22.59
CA ASN A 236 7.98 0.95 22.36
C ASN A 236 9.31 0.30 21.96
N ILE A 237 9.70 -0.79 22.64
CA ILE A 237 10.96 -1.49 22.32
C ILE A 237 10.92 -2.14 20.93
N VAL A 238 9.78 -2.71 20.53
CA VAL A 238 9.62 -3.32 19.21
C VAL A 238 9.58 -2.24 18.13
N GLN A 239 8.85 -1.16 18.37
CA GLN A 239 8.80 0.02 17.50
C GLN A 239 10.19 0.65 17.30
N LEU A 240 10.98 0.76 18.36
CA LEU A 240 12.37 1.24 18.28
C LEU A 240 13.23 0.32 17.40
N ILE A 241 13.15 -0.99 17.57
CA ILE A 241 13.89 -1.96 16.75
C ILE A 241 13.46 -1.85 15.28
N LEU A 242 12.15 -1.79 15.01
CA LEU A 242 11.60 -1.63 13.66
C LEU A 242 12.07 -0.31 13.04
N MET A 243 12.12 0.78 13.80
CA MET A 243 12.68 2.04 13.35
C MET A 243 14.14 1.88 12.93
N MET A 244 14.99 1.27 13.76
CA MET A 244 16.40 1.08 13.45
C MET A 244 16.61 0.23 12.19
N ILE A 245 15.86 -0.86 12.04
CA ILE A 245 15.90 -1.69 10.83
C ILE A 245 15.50 -0.87 9.61
N ASN A 246 14.42 -0.11 9.71
CA ASN A 246 13.90 0.68 8.59
C ASN A 246 14.88 1.79 8.18
N LEU A 247 15.44 2.53 9.14
CA LEU A 247 16.46 3.54 8.87
C LEU A 247 17.71 2.94 8.23
N ALA A 248 18.15 1.75 8.64
CA ALA A 248 19.28 1.07 8.02
C ALA A 248 19.00 0.70 6.55
N LEU A 249 17.79 0.19 6.25
CA LEU A 249 17.37 -0.11 4.89
C LEU A 249 17.31 1.14 4.01
N ILE A 250 16.77 2.24 4.53
CA ILE A 250 16.72 3.52 3.81
C ILE A 250 18.13 4.08 3.59
N ALA A 251 18.99 4.03 4.62
CA ALA A 251 20.37 4.49 4.53
C ALA A 251 21.15 3.73 3.46
N TYR A 252 20.95 2.41 3.33
CA TYR A 252 21.54 1.63 2.26
C TYR A 252 21.12 2.13 0.87
N ALA A 253 19.84 2.44 0.67
CA ALA A 253 19.35 2.98 -0.60
C ALA A 253 20.00 4.32 -0.98
N PHE A 254 20.36 5.16 0.01
CA PHE A 254 21.13 6.38 -0.22
C PHE A 254 22.61 6.11 -0.54
N ILE A 255 23.24 5.21 0.21
CA ILE A 255 24.67 4.88 0.04
C ILE A 255 24.91 4.25 -1.33
N ALA A 256 23.99 3.41 -1.79
CA ALA A 256 24.05 2.73 -3.09
C ALA A 256 24.09 3.70 -4.30
N ILE A 257 23.83 5.00 -4.12
CA ILE A 257 24.00 6.01 -5.18
C ILE A 257 25.48 6.23 -5.52
N TYR A 258 26.38 5.97 -4.57
CA TYR A 258 27.82 6.24 -4.68
C TYR A 258 28.66 4.99 -4.94
N ILE A 259 28.02 3.83 -5.06
CA ILE A 259 28.65 2.53 -5.34
C ILE A 259 28.37 2.19 -6.79
#